data_AF-A0A0T5ZDD5-F1
#
_entry.id   AF-A0A0T5ZDD5-F1
#
_cell.length_a   1.000
_cell.length_b   1.000
_cell.length_c   1.000
_cell.angle_alpha   90.00
_cell.angle_beta   90.00
_cell.angle_gamma   90.00
#
_symmetry.space_group_name_H-M   'P 1'
#
loop_
_entity.id
_entity.type
_entity.pdbx_description
1 polymer ?
#
loop_
_entity_poly.entity_id
_entity_poly.type
_entity_poly.pdbx_seq_one_letter_code
_entity_poly.pdbx_strand_id
1 'polypeptide(L)'
;MNIQLHDEIEHLKKEIQAEETKVAQALQNGDNDSVSKSLATIDSNLKYLSIVVNGAPLDKIDDKNIREFLRVHYENMCKLSLPA
;
A
#
# COMPACT_ATOMS: atom_id res chain seq x y z
N MET A 1 4.29 -12.38 17.55
CA MET A 1 3.94 -11.04 17.02
C MET A 1 2.97 -10.38 18.00
N ASN A 2 3.14 -9.08 18.29
CA ASN A 2 2.17 -8.32 19.09
C ASN A 2 0.86 -8.20 18.29
N ILE A 3 -0.29 -8.54 18.89
CA ILE A 3 -1.60 -8.53 18.22
C ILE A 3 -1.89 -7.16 17.60
N GLN A 4 -1.53 -6.07 18.29
CA GLN A 4 -1.73 -4.71 17.80
C GLN A 4 -0.94 -4.40 16.53
N LEU A 5 0.29 -4.91 16.44
CA LEU A 5 1.14 -4.74 15.26
C LEU A 5 0.60 -5.53 14.07
N HIS A 6 0.11 -6.74 14.31
CA HIS A 6 -0.51 -7.54 13.24
C HIS A 6 -1.76 -6.86 12.68
N ASP A 7 -2.63 -6.37 13.57
CA ASP A 7 -3.85 -5.67 13.19
C ASP A 7 -3.53 -4.37 12.42
N GLU A 8 -2.50 -3.64 12.83
CA GLU A 8 -2.03 -2.45 12.14
C GLU A 8 -1.49 -2.77 10.74
N ILE A 9 -0.66 -3.81 10.60
CA ILE A 9 -0.16 -4.28 9.30
C ILE A 9 -1.32 -4.67 8.37
N GLU A 10 -2.29 -5.44 8.88
CA GLU A 10 -3.43 -5.88 8.09
C GLU A 10 -4.38 -4.73 7.75
N HIS A 11 -4.53 -3.75 8.63
CA HIS A 11 -5.27 -2.52 8.34
C HIS A 11 -4.62 -1.74 7.19
N LEU A 12 -3.31 -1.50 7.25
CA LEU A 12 -2.57 -0.80 6.19
C LEU A 12 -2.67 -1.51 4.85
N LYS A 13 -2.56 -2.85 4.84
CA LYS A 13 -2.70 -3.65 3.61
C LYS A 13 -4.08 -3.48 2.98
N LYS A 14 -5.15 -3.50 3.80
CA LYS A 14 -6.52 -3.29 3.33
C LYS A 14 -6.72 -1.87 2.81
N GLU A 15 -6.17 -0.85 3.47
CA GLU A 15 -6.27 0.53 3.01
C GLU A 15 -5.58 0.73 1.66
N ILE A 16 -4.36 0.18 1.49
CA ILE A 16 -3.62 0.25 0.22
C ILE A 16 -4.45 -0.34 -0.92
N GLN A 17 -5.02 -1.54 -0.73
CA GLN A 17 -5.85 -2.21 -1.74
C GLN A 17 -7.15 -1.44 -2.04
N ALA A 18 -7.76 -0.83 -1.02
CA ALA A 18 -8.95 0.00 -1.19
C ALA A 18 -8.64 1.26 -2.01
N GLU A 19 -7.52 1.93 -1.74
CA GLU A 19 -7.08 3.08 -2.51
C GLU A 19 -6.69 2.71 -3.94
N GLU A 20 -6.04 1.57 -4.18
CA GLU A 20 -5.79 1.07 -5.55
C GLU A 20 -7.09 0.89 -6.34
N THR A 21 -8.14 0.37 -5.68
CA THR A 21 -9.47 0.22 -6.28
C THR A 21 -10.07 1.60 -6.63
N LYS A 22 -9.91 2.59 -5.75
CA LYS A 22 -10.35 3.97 -6.00
C LYS A 22 -9.59 4.61 -7.16
N VAL A 23 -8.27 4.39 -7.26
CA VAL A 23 -7.47 4.88 -8.40
C VAL A 23 -8.01 4.30 -9.71
N ALA A 24 -8.26 2.98 -9.77
CA ALA A 24 -8.80 2.34 -10.96
C ALA A 24 -10.16 2.93 -11.39
N GLN A 25 -11.05 3.19 -10.42
CA GLN A 25 -12.35 3.82 -10.68
C GLN A 25 -12.20 5.29 -11.12
N ALA A 26 -11.32 6.05 -10.47
CA ALA A 26 -11.07 7.45 -10.79
C ALA A 26 -10.47 7.61 -12.20
N LEU A 27 -9.55 6.72 -12.60
CA LEU A 27 -9.00 6.67 -13.95
C LEU A 27 -10.10 6.41 -15.00
N GLN A 28 -11.04 5.49 -14.74
CA GLN A 28 -12.17 5.24 -15.64
C GLN A 28 -13.07 6.45 -15.81
N ASN A 29 -13.20 7.28 -14.76
CA ASN A 29 -14.04 8.47 -14.75
C ASN A 29 -13.29 9.75 -15.20
N GLY A 30 -11.99 9.66 -15.51
CA GLY A 30 -11.16 10.83 -15.83
C GLY A 30 -10.95 11.79 -14.65
N ASP A 31 -11.16 11.33 -13.41
CA ASP A 31 -11.03 12.13 -12.18
C ASP A 31 -9.58 12.15 -11.70
N ASN A 32 -8.75 12.96 -12.35
CA ASN A 32 -7.32 13.07 -12.07
C ASN A 32 -7.03 13.58 -10.65
N ASP A 33 -7.92 14.39 -10.06
CA ASP A 33 -7.77 14.87 -8.70
C ASP A 33 -7.89 13.71 -7.70
N SER A 34 -8.90 12.85 -7.86
CA SER A 34 -9.04 11.65 -7.05
C SER A 34 -7.90 10.67 -7.27
N VAL A 35 -7.42 10.49 -8.50
CA VAL A 35 -6.23 9.68 -8.79
C VAL A 35 -5.02 10.17 -8.00
N SER A 36 -4.72 11.48 -8.06
CA SER A 36 -3.55 12.05 -7.37
C SER A 36 -3.64 11.90 -5.85
N LYS A 37 -4.83 12.11 -5.26
CA LYS A 37 -5.07 11.96 -3.82
C LYS A 37 -4.90 10.51 -3.37
N SER A 38 -5.51 9.57 -4.07
CA SER A 38 -5.41 8.15 -3.72
C SER A 38 -3.98 7.63 -3.90
N LEU A 39 -3.25 8.04 -4.95
CA LEU A 39 -1.84 7.69 -5.10
C LEU A 39 -0.97 8.24 -3.96
N ALA A 40 -1.22 9.47 -3.50
CA ALA A 40 -0.51 10.02 -2.34
C ALA A 40 -0.80 9.25 -1.04
N THR A 41 -2.04 8.80 -0.83
CA THR A 41 -2.39 7.93 0.30
C THR A 41 -1.69 6.57 0.21
N ILE A 42 -1.66 5.95 -0.97
CA ILE A 42 -0.94 4.67 -1.20
C ILE A 42 0.55 4.83 -0.86
N ASP A 43 1.20 5.87 -1.35
CA ASP A 43 2.62 6.15 -1.07
C ASP A 43 2.87 6.31 0.44
N SER A 44 2.03 7.09 1.14
CA SER A 44 2.12 7.28 2.58
C SER A 44 1.97 5.96 3.34
N ASN A 45 0.97 5.15 2.98
CA ASN A 45 0.69 3.88 3.66
C ASN A 45 1.79 2.83 3.39
N LEU A 46 2.33 2.77 2.17
CA LEU A 46 3.47 1.90 1.83
C LEU A 46 4.72 2.29 2.61
N LYS A 47 5.02 3.59 2.73
CA LYS A 47 6.14 4.09 3.54
C LYS A 47 5.96 3.74 5.01
N TYR A 48 4.76 3.95 5.55
CA TYR A 48 4.48 3.63 6.94
C TYR A 48 4.59 2.13 7.22
N LEU A 49 4.00 1.29 6.35
CA LEU A 49 4.13 -0.17 6.45
C LEU A 49 5.60 -0.61 6.41
N SER A 50 6.43 -0.02 5.54
CA SER A 50 7.87 -0.31 5.50
C SER A 50 8.58 0.02 6.82
N ILE A 51 8.23 1.14 7.46
CA ILE A 51 8.81 1.53 8.77
C ILE A 51 8.38 0.54 9.87
N VAL A 52 7.08 0.25 9.94
CA VAL A 52 6.49 -0.65 10.94
C VAL A 52 7.14 -2.04 10.87
N VAL A 53 7.36 -2.55 9.66
CA VAL A 53 7.87 -3.91 9.42
C VAL A 53 9.37 -4.01 9.67
N ASN A 54 10.16 -2.99 9.31
CA ASN A 54 11.62 -3.01 9.53
C ASN A 54 12.00 -2.99 11.03
N GLY A 55 11.14 -2.45 11.90
CA GLY A 55 11.36 -2.43 13.35
C GLY A 55 10.74 -3.62 14.11
N ALA A 56 10.01 -4.50 13.43
CA ALA A 56 9.17 -5.51 14.06
C ALA A 56 9.87 -6.87 14.20
N PRO A 57 9.69 -7.59 15.34
CA PRO A 57 10.11 -8.98 15.47
C PRO A 57 9.11 -9.89 14.74
N LEU A 58 9.27 -9.98 13.42
CA LEU A 58 8.49 -10.84 12.53
C LEU A 58 9.20 -12.17 12.30
N ASP A 59 8.43 -13.23 12.06
CA ASP A 59 9.01 -14.47 11.55
C ASP A 59 9.36 -14.34 10.06
N LYS A 60 10.17 -15.28 9.55
CA LYS A 60 10.69 -15.23 8.18
C LYS A 60 9.59 -15.30 7.11
N ILE A 61 8.46 -15.96 7.41
CA ILE A 61 7.36 -16.13 6.45
C ILE A 61 6.58 -14.82 6.35
N ASP A 62 6.21 -14.25 7.49
CA ASP A 62 5.50 -12.96 7.55
C ASP A 62 6.34 -11.84 6.93
N ASP A 63 7.61 -11.78 7.29
CA ASP A 63 8.58 -10.82 6.76
C ASP A 63 8.76 -10.93 5.23
N LYS A 64 8.82 -12.15 4.69
CA LYS A 64 8.83 -12.36 3.24
C LYS A 64 7.52 -11.92 2.58
N ASN A 65 6.37 -12.28 3.16
CA ASN A 65 5.06 -11.95 2.61
C ASN A 65 4.83 -10.43 2.58
N ILE A 66 5.24 -9.73 3.63
CA ILE A 66 5.08 -8.28 3.71
C ILE A 66 6.04 -7.56 2.78
N ARG A 67 7.29 -8.03 2.64
CA ARG A 67 8.20 -7.47 1.61
C ARG A 67 7.67 -7.66 0.19
N GLU A 68 7.12 -8.82 -0.11
CA GLU A 68 6.51 -9.07 -1.42
C GLU A 68 5.29 -8.18 -1.64
N PHE A 69 4.46 -8.00 -0.60
CA PHE A 69 3.36 -7.03 -0.63
C PHE A 69 3.87 -5.61 -0.95
N LEU A 70 4.85 -5.11 -0.19
CA LEU A 70 5.44 -3.79 -0.43
C LEU A 70 5.97 -3.64 -1.85
N ARG A 71 6.67 -4.65 -2.37
CA ARG A 71 7.22 -4.65 -3.74
C ARG A 71 6.10 -4.53 -4.79
N VAL A 72 5.12 -5.43 -4.74
CA VAL A 72 4.03 -5.49 -5.72
C VAL A 72 3.23 -4.19 -5.73
N HIS A 73 2.87 -3.68 -4.55
CA HIS A 73 2.01 -2.49 -4.45
C HIS A 73 2.76 -1.20 -4.76
N TYR A 74 4.07 -1.12 -4.50
CA TYR A 74 4.90 0.00 -4.99
C TYR A 74 5.01 -0.01 -6.51
N GLU A 75 5.24 -1.18 -7.13
CA GLU A 75 5.28 -1.31 -8.59
C GLU A 75 3.94 -0.94 -9.25
N ASN A 76 2.81 -1.32 -8.65
CA ASN A 76 1.48 -0.93 -9.10
C ASN A 76 1.32 0.59 -9.06
N MET A 77 1.63 1.22 -7.92
CA MET A 77 1.56 2.67 -7.76
C MET A 77 2.42 3.38 -8.82
N CYS A 78 3.66 2.93 -9.04
CA CYS A 78 4.53 3.51 -10.07
C CYS A 78 3.90 3.43 -11.46
N LYS A 79 3.34 2.28 -11.86
CA LYS A 79 2.66 2.13 -13.16
C LYS A 79 1.46 3.07 -13.31
N LEU A 80 0.71 3.28 -12.23
CA LEU A 80 -0.46 4.16 -12.22
C LEU A 80 -0.09 5.65 -12.16
N SER A 81 1.13 5.98 -11.70
CA SER A 81 1.63 7.36 -11.61
C SER A 81 2.26 7.89 -12.89
N LEU A 82 2.56 7.03 -13.87
CA LEU A 82 3.11 7.45 -15.15
C LEU A 82 2.01 8.07 -16.01
N PRO A 83 2.26 9.21 -16.68
CA PRO A 83 1.31 9.76 -17.66
C PRO A 83 1.04 8.72 -18.76
N ALA A 84 -0.22 8.49 -19.08
CA ALA A 84 -0.66 7.64 -20.19
C ALA A 84 -0.34 8.27 -21.56
#